data_AF-A0A1H9VN22-F1
#
_entry.id   AF-A0A1H9VN22-F1
#
_cell.length_a   1.000
_cell.length_b   1.000
_cell.length_c   1.000
_cell.angle_alpha   90.00
_cell.angle_beta   90.00
_cell.angle_gamma   90.00
#
_symmetry.space_group_name_H-M   'P 1'
#
loop_
_entity.id
_entity.type
_entity.pdbx_description
1 polymer ?
#
loop_
_entity_poly.entity_id
_entity_poly.type
_entity_poly.pdbx_seq_one_letter_code
_entity_poly.pdbx_strand_id
1 'polypeptide(L)'
;MEIKHEVTARTESSVLASFADYVEAQRLVDRMSDDGFPVESVRIIGDGVRTVEQVTGRMTRGRAALAGAASGAWFGVFIGLLFGLFTAGSGWLWFLLISLVIGAFWGAVFGFVAHWSTRGRRDFSSVMTLQAQRYEVHVDQAVAAQAARYVL
;
A
#
# COMPACT_ATOMS: atom_id res chain seq x y z
N MET A 1 21.52 -19.58 -13.00
CA MET A 1 20.19 -19.44 -12.38
C MET A 1 19.30 -18.83 -13.44
N GLU A 2 18.72 -19.70 -14.26
CA GLU A 2 17.98 -19.34 -15.46
C GLU A 2 16.55 -19.03 -15.03
N ILE A 3 16.16 -17.75 -15.05
CA ILE A 3 14.78 -17.36 -14.78
C ILE A 3 13.98 -17.79 -16.01
N LYS A 4 13.46 -19.02 -15.95
CA LYS A 4 12.47 -19.56 -16.87
C LYS A 4 11.29 -18.58 -16.88
N HIS A 5 11.26 -17.69 -17.87
CA HIS A 5 10.10 -16.88 -18.14
C HIS A 5 9.04 -17.83 -18.68
N GLU A 6 8.29 -18.48 -17.79
CA GLU A 6 6.96 -18.98 -18.12
C GLU A 6 6.09 -17.75 -18.35
N VAL A 7 6.30 -17.11 -19.51
CA VAL A 7 5.25 -16.35 -20.17
C VAL A 7 4.15 -17.38 -20.36
N THR A 8 3.19 -17.41 -19.42
CA THR A 8 1.95 -18.17 -19.53
C THR A 8 1.50 -18.04 -20.97
N ALA A 9 1.39 -19.17 -21.66
CA ALA A 9 1.11 -19.23 -23.10
C ALA A 9 0.12 -18.12 -23.45
N ARG A 10 0.49 -17.26 -24.39
CA ARG A 10 -0.37 -16.19 -24.89
C ARG A 10 -1.54 -16.85 -25.62
N THR A 11 -2.48 -17.42 -24.88
CA THR A 11 -3.77 -17.82 -25.41
C THR A 11 -4.36 -16.55 -25.99
N GLU A 12 -4.58 -16.55 -27.30
CA GLU A 12 -5.24 -15.44 -27.98
C GLU A 12 -6.52 -15.13 -27.22
N SER A 13 -6.59 -13.92 -26.66
CA SER A 13 -7.75 -13.43 -25.93
C SER A 13 -8.34 -12.23 -26.66
N SER A 14 -9.66 -12.20 -26.69
CA SER A 14 -10.41 -11.07 -27.24
C SER A 14 -11.04 -10.28 -26.10
N VAL A 15 -11.09 -8.95 -26.26
CA VAL A 15 -11.86 -8.08 -25.38
C VAL A 15 -13.33 -8.43 -25.53
N LEU A 16 -13.97 -8.83 -24.44
CA LEU A 16 -15.39 -9.09 -24.35
C LEU A 16 -16.17 -7.81 -24.06
N ALA A 17 -15.73 -7.04 -23.07
CA ALA A 17 -16.32 -5.77 -22.68
C ALA A 17 -15.28 -4.87 -21.98
N SER A 18 -15.53 -3.56 -21.97
CA SER A 18 -14.70 -2.58 -21.27
C SER A 18 -15.55 -1.71 -20.36
N PHE A 19 -15.05 -1.47 -19.15
CA PHE A 19 -15.73 -0.76 -18.08
C PHE A 19 -14.84 0.34 -17.51
N ALA A 20 -15.44 1.39 -16.95
CA ALA A 20 -14.69 2.45 -16.27
C ALA A 20 -14.17 1.98 -14.90
N ASP A 21 -14.96 1.16 -14.21
CA ASP A 21 -14.69 0.70 -12.85
C ASP A 21 -14.46 -0.80 -12.78
N TYR A 22 -13.52 -1.22 -11.92
CA TYR A 22 -13.24 -2.63 -11.67
C TYR A 22 -14.48 -3.40 -11.17
N VAL A 23 -15.33 -2.74 -10.38
CA VAL A 23 -16.55 -3.36 -9.83
C VAL A 23 -17.53 -3.76 -10.93
N GLU A 24 -17.64 -2.98 -12.01
CA GLU A 24 -18.51 -3.32 -13.13
C GLU A 24 -17.96 -4.50 -13.94
N ALA A 25 -16.65 -4.51 -14.16
CA ALA A 25 -15.96 -5.66 -14.76
C ALA A 25 -16.16 -6.93 -13.92
N GLN A 26 -16.03 -6.83 -12.60
CA GLN A 26 -16.25 -7.96 -11.69
C GLN A 26 -17.70 -8.44 -11.75
N ARG A 27 -18.68 -7.54 -11.78
CA ARG A 27 -20.10 -7.91 -11.92
C ARG A 27 -20.39 -8.69 -13.20
N LEU A 28 -19.68 -8.42 -14.31
CA LEU A 28 -19.81 -9.22 -15.52
C LEU A 28 -19.31 -10.64 -15.28
N VAL A 29 -18.13 -10.78 -14.67
CA VAL A 29 -17.56 -12.10 -14.33
C VAL A 29 -18.44 -12.85 -13.34
N ASP A 30 -19.02 -12.18 -12.35
CA ASP A 30 -19.94 -12.77 -11.39
C ASP A 30 -21.18 -13.34 -12.09
N ARG A 31 -21.80 -12.59 -13.02
CA ARG A 31 -22.92 -13.11 -13.85
C ARG A 31 -22.52 -14.32 -14.69
N MET A 32 -21.32 -14.29 -15.27
CA MET A 32 -20.79 -15.42 -16.03
C MET A 32 -20.63 -16.65 -15.13
N SER A 33 -20.11 -16.48 -13.93
CA SER A 33 -19.95 -17.53 -12.93
C SER A 33 -21.29 -18.13 -12.50
N ASP A 34 -22.29 -17.28 -12.21
CA ASP A 34 -23.61 -17.71 -11.76
C ASP A 34 -24.34 -18.57 -12.81
N ASP A 35 -24.14 -18.25 -14.09
CA ASP A 35 -24.68 -19.01 -15.23
C ASP A 35 -23.80 -20.23 -15.61
N GLY A 36 -22.77 -20.55 -14.82
CA GLY A 36 -21.91 -21.73 -15.01
C GLY A 36 -20.91 -21.62 -16.16
N PHE A 37 -20.56 -20.40 -16.59
CA PHE A 37 -19.50 -20.19 -17.58
C PHE A 37 -18.12 -20.54 -16.98
N PRO A 38 -17.18 -21.13 -17.75
CA PRO A 38 -15.83 -21.42 -17.29
C PRO A 38 -15.01 -20.13 -17.10
N VAL A 39 -15.15 -19.50 -15.93
CA VAL A 39 -14.50 -18.21 -15.59
C VAL A 39 -12.97 -18.31 -15.51
N GLU A 40 -12.41 -19.51 -15.50
CA GLU A 40 -10.96 -19.75 -15.60
C GLU A 40 -10.37 -19.25 -16.92
N SER A 41 -11.22 -19.09 -17.95
CA SER A 41 -10.87 -18.53 -19.25
C SER A 41 -11.02 -17.00 -19.33
N VAL A 42 -11.39 -16.35 -18.23
CA VAL A 42 -11.69 -14.91 -18.16
C VAL A 42 -10.57 -14.17 -17.42
N ARG A 43 -10.19 -13.00 -17.93
CA ARG A 43 -9.16 -12.13 -17.35
C ARG A 43 -9.66 -10.70 -17.28
N ILE A 44 -9.53 -10.05 -16.13
CA ILE A 44 -9.78 -8.61 -15.99
C ILE A 44 -8.43 -7.89 -16.12
N ILE A 45 -8.29 -7.05 -17.14
CA ILE A 45 -7.06 -6.31 -17.46
C ILE A 45 -7.32 -4.82 -17.24
N GLY A 46 -6.52 -4.18 -16.38
CA GLY A 46 -6.49 -2.72 -16.28
C GLY A 46 -5.69 -2.14 -17.46
N ASP A 47 -6.37 -1.40 -18.35
CA ASP A 47 -5.73 -0.71 -19.47
C ASP A 47 -5.43 0.76 -19.13
N GLY A 48 -4.39 1.32 -19.75
CA GLY A 48 -4.05 2.73 -19.60
C GLY A 48 -3.59 3.04 -18.18
N VAL A 49 -2.83 2.13 -17.57
CA VAL A 49 -2.31 2.32 -16.20
C VAL A 49 -1.40 3.54 -16.18
N ARG A 50 -1.80 4.53 -15.38
CA ARG A 50 -0.98 5.70 -15.06
C ARG A 50 -0.54 5.62 -13.60
N THR A 51 0.71 5.99 -13.38
CA THR A 51 1.19 6.27 -12.03
C THR A 51 0.78 7.68 -11.65
N VAL A 52 0.00 7.82 -10.58
CA VAL A 52 -0.34 9.11 -10.00
C VAL A 52 0.46 9.28 -8.71
N GLU A 53 1.27 10.33 -8.66
CA GLU A 53 1.99 10.73 -7.45
C GLU A 53 1.21 11.86 -6.78
N GLN A 54 0.44 11.54 -5.74
CA GLN A 54 -0.32 12.55 -5.02
C GLN A 54 0.56 13.21 -3.96
N VAL A 55 0.85 14.49 -4.14
CA VAL A 55 1.57 15.32 -3.17
C VAL A 55 0.66 15.58 -1.97
N THR A 56 0.94 14.94 -0.84
CA THR A 56 0.12 15.04 0.39
C THR A 56 0.53 16.21 1.28
N GLY A 57 1.71 16.79 1.08
CA GLY A 57 2.16 17.97 1.82
C GLY A 57 3.67 18.15 1.81
N ARG A 58 4.13 19.20 2.52
CA ARG A 58 5.55 19.47 2.70
C ARG A 58 6.10 18.67 3.88
N MET A 59 7.12 17.85 3.64
CA MET A 59 7.86 17.19 4.72
C MET A 59 8.97 18.12 5.18
N THR A 60 8.75 18.86 6.27
CA THR A 60 9.77 19.73 6.85
C THR A 60 10.60 19.00 7.89
N ARG A 61 11.82 19.50 8.14
CA ARG A 61 12.70 19.02 9.23
C ARG A 61 11.99 18.97 10.59
N GLY A 62 11.09 19.92 10.86
CA GLY A 62 10.27 19.96 12.07
C GLY A 62 9.26 18.81 12.13
N ARG A 63 8.61 18.46 11.01
CA ARG A 63 7.68 17.33 10.95
C ARG A 63 8.39 15.99 11.15
N ALA A 64 9.60 15.85 10.59
CA ALA A 64 10.43 14.67 10.81
C ALA A 64 10.92 14.54 12.26
N ALA A 65 11.33 15.65 12.89
CA ALA A 65 11.69 15.68 14.30
C ALA A 65 10.50 15.35 15.20
N LEU A 66 9.30 15.86 14.90
CA LEU A 66 8.08 15.53 15.65
C LEU A 66 7.69 14.05 15.51
N ALA A 67 7.78 13.49 14.30
CA ALA A 67 7.52 12.07 14.07
C ALA A 67 8.52 11.19 14.84
N GLY A 68 9.81 11.55 14.80
CA GLY A 68 10.84 10.89 15.59
C GLY A 68 10.62 11.04 17.10
N ALA A 69 10.19 12.22 17.56
CA ALA A 69 9.89 12.46 18.97
C ALA A 69 8.74 11.57 19.45
N ALA A 70 7.69 11.40 18.65
CA ALA A 70 6.57 10.53 18.97
C ALA A 70 7.00 9.05 19.07
N SER A 71 7.79 8.55 18.11
CA SER A 71 8.28 7.16 18.15
C SER A 71 9.26 6.95 19.32
N GLY A 72 10.13 7.93 19.58
CA GLY A 72 11.06 7.89 20.70
C GLY A 72 10.36 8.00 22.07
N ALA A 73 9.30 8.80 22.18
CA ALA A 73 8.48 8.91 23.39
C ALA A 73 7.82 7.57 23.72
N TRP A 74 7.23 6.90 22.72
CA TRP A 74 6.64 5.57 22.90
C TRP A 74 7.68 4.55 23.38
N PHE A 75 8.86 4.53 22.75
CA PHE A 75 9.96 3.67 23.17
C PHE A 75 10.45 4.03 24.60
N GLY A 76 10.54 5.31 24.92
CA GLY A 76 10.86 5.82 26.24
C GLY A 76 9.90 5.32 27.30
N VAL A 77 8.59 5.44 27.05
CA VAL A 77 7.53 4.89 27.94
C VAL A 77 7.71 3.40 28.15
N PHE A 78 7.96 2.64 27.08
CA PHE A 78 8.21 1.20 27.18
C PHE A 78 9.40 0.89 28.10
N ILE A 79 10.54 1.55 27.90
CA ILE A 79 11.72 1.39 28.76
C ILE A 79 11.44 1.81 30.20
N GLY A 80 10.73 2.93 30.40
CA GLY A 80 10.33 3.41 31.70
C GLY A 80 9.41 2.45 32.44
N LEU A 81 8.49 1.77 31.74
CA LEU A 81 7.62 0.75 32.33
C LEU A 81 8.43 -0.48 32.76
N LEU A 82 9.42 -0.89 31.97
CA LEU A 82 10.32 -1.99 32.34
C LEU A 82 11.10 -1.67 33.62
N PHE A 83 11.75 -0.50 33.70
CA PHE A 83 12.46 -0.10 34.92
C PHE A 83 11.51 0.17 36.10
N GLY A 84 10.33 0.72 35.81
CA GLY A 84 9.28 0.97 36.80
C GLY A 84 8.79 -0.31 37.46
N LEU A 85 8.72 -1.43 36.73
CA LEU A 85 8.31 -2.74 37.28
C LEU A 85 9.23 -3.25 38.39
N PHE A 86 10.52 -2.90 38.33
CA PHE A 86 11.52 -3.28 39.32
C PHE A 86 11.75 -2.19 40.39
N THR A 87 11.00 -1.08 40.34
CA THR A 87 11.14 0.03 41.27
C THR A 87 10.05 -0.02 42.35
N ALA A 88 10.44 -0.04 43.62
CA ALA A 88 9.51 0.01 44.74
C ALA A 88 9.06 1.45 45.07
N GLY A 89 7.85 1.61 45.59
CA GLY A 89 7.30 2.90 46.01
C GLY A 89 6.90 3.80 44.83
N SER A 90 6.93 5.12 44.99
CA SER A 90 6.49 6.09 43.98
C SER A 90 7.54 6.40 42.88
N GLY A 91 8.73 5.81 42.96
CA GLY A 91 9.84 6.09 42.04
C GLY A 91 9.57 5.65 40.59
N TRP A 92 8.65 4.72 40.36
CA TRP A 92 8.30 4.23 39.01
C TRP A 92 7.75 5.35 38.10
N LEU A 93 6.98 6.30 38.66
CA LEU A 93 6.50 7.47 37.90
C LEU A 93 7.67 8.35 37.44
N TRP A 94 8.71 8.49 38.27
CA TRP A 94 9.87 9.30 37.93
C TRP A 94 10.68 8.68 36.79
N PHE A 95 10.89 7.35 36.84
CA PHE A 95 11.54 6.61 35.74
C PHE A 95 10.74 6.70 34.44
N LEU A 96 9.41 6.63 34.51
CA LEU A 96 8.55 6.83 33.34
C LEU A 96 8.68 8.23 32.73
N LEU A 97 8.65 9.27 33.56
CA LEU A 97 8.75 10.65 33.05
C LEU A 97 10.13 10.92 32.45
N ILE A 98 11.21 10.50 33.11
CA ILE A 98 12.58 10.67 32.60
C ILE A 98 12.76 9.92 31.28
N SER A 99 12.38 8.65 31.23
CA SER A 99 12.54 7.83 30.04
C SER A 99 11.69 8.33 28.87
N LEU A 100 10.47 8.84 29.13
CA LEU A 100 9.63 9.52 28.14
C LEU A 100 10.36 10.75 27.55
N VAL A 101 10.90 11.63 28.40
CA VAL A 101 11.58 12.87 27.95
C VAL A 101 12.85 12.54 27.18
N ILE A 102 13.68 11.63 27.69
CA ILE A 102 14.92 11.20 27.03
C ILE A 102 14.60 10.51 25.71
N GLY A 103 13.60 9.62 25.70
CA GLY A 103 13.14 8.92 24.51
C GLY A 103 12.63 9.89 23.45
N ALA A 104 11.78 10.85 23.83
CA ALA A 104 11.29 11.89 22.93
C ALA A 104 12.42 12.75 22.36
N PHE A 105 13.38 13.16 23.19
CA PHE A 105 14.53 13.96 22.76
C PHE A 105 15.39 13.21 21.75
N TRP A 106 15.85 12.00 22.08
CA TRP A 106 16.67 11.21 21.17
C TRP A 106 15.90 10.78 19.92
N GLY A 107 14.62 10.44 20.06
CA GLY A 107 13.74 10.17 18.92
C GLY A 107 13.65 11.37 17.97
N ALA A 108 13.52 12.59 18.49
CA ALA A 108 13.50 13.81 17.69
C ALA A 108 14.83 14.00 16.93
N VAL A 109 15.96 13.79 17.61
CA VAL A 109 17.30 13.87 17.00
C VAL A 109 17.45 12.84 15.89
N PHE A 110 17.08 11.57 16.13
CA PHE A 110 17.14 10.53 15.10
C PHE A 110 16.20 10.80 13.93
N GLY A 111 14.98 11.25 14.18
CA GLY A 111 14.03 11.64 13.13
C GLY A 111 14.56 12.79 12.27
N PHE A 112 15.20 13.78 12.89
CA PHE A 112 15.87 14.87 12.19
C PHE A 112 17.06 14.37 11.37
N VAL A 113 17.95 13.56 11.96
CA VAL A 113 19.14 13.01 11.29
C VAL A 113 18.76 12.08 10.14
N ALA A 114 17.74 11.24 10.28
CA ALA A 114 17.25 10.37 9.22
C ALA A 114 16.68 11.16 8.03
N HIS A 115 15.98 12.26 8.31
CA HIS A 115 15.51 13.17 7.28
C HIS A 115 16.65 13.96 6.61
N TRP A 116 17.70 14.29 7.37
CA TRP A 116 18.90 14.95 6.84
C TRP A 116 19.72 14.00 5.96
N SER A 117 19.94 12.75 6.39
CA SER A 117 20.73 11.74 5.67
C SER A 117 20.08 11.30 4.35
N THR A 118 18.74 11.37 4.28
CA THR A 118 17.96 11.19 3.04
C THR A 118 18.02 12.42 2.10
N ARG A 119 18.87 13.41 2.40
CA ARG A 119 19.32 14.49 1.50
C ARG A 119 18.25 15.46 1.01
N GLY A 120 17.05 15.53 1.60
CA GLY A 120 16.06 16.57 1.28
C GLY A 120 15.72 16.72 -0.21
N ARG A 121 15.95 15.70 -1.05
CA ARG A 121 15.79 15.81 -2.51
C ARG A 121 14.32 15.76 -2.96
N ARG A 122 13.39 15.57 -2.04
CA ARG A 122 11.95 15.71 -2.27
C ARG A 122 11.31 16.32 -1.03
N ASP A 123 11.05 17.62 -1.07
CA ASP A 123 10.33 18.37 -0.02
C ASP A 123 8.83 18.03 0.05
N PHE A 124 8.44 16.87 -0.47
CA PHE A 124 7.06 16.43 -0.65
C PHE A 124 6.91 15.02 -0.11
N SER A 125 5.94 14.83 0.78
CA SER A 125 5.41 13.49 1.01
C SER A 125 4.51 13.16 -0.17
N SER A 126 4.80 12.05 -0.85
CA SER A 126 3.95 11.55 -1.92
C SER A 126 3.49 10.13 -1.65
N VAL A 127 2.26 9.85 -2.04
CA VAL A 127 1.75 8.48 -2.14
C VAL A 127 1.70 8.15 -3.61
N MET A 128 2.41 7.10 -4.00
CA MET A 128 2.37 6.57 -5.37
C MET A 128 1.21 5.60 -5.47
N THR A 129 0.30 5.85 -6.39
CA THR A 129 -0.77 4.91 -6.73
C THR A 129 -0.72 4.56 -8.21
N LEU A 130 -1.09 3.32 -8.52
CA LEU A 130 -1.30 2.85 -9.89
C LEU A 130 -2.80 2.90 -10.15
N GLN A 131 -3.23 3.71 -11.11
CA GLN A 131 -4.62 3.86 -11.49
C GLN A 131 -4.80 3.44 -12.96
N ALA A 132 -5.64 2.44 -13.21
CA ALA A 132 -6.05 2.09 -14.56
C ALA A 132 -7.06 3.13 -15.10
N GLN A 133 -7.03 3.38 -16.40
CA GLN A 133 -8.01 4.27 -17.05
C GLN A 133 -9.33 3.54 -17.32
N ARG A 134 -9.26 2.24 -17.63
CA ARG A 134 -10.42 1.37 -17.84
C ARG A 134 -10.05 -0.08 -17.49
N TYR A 135 -11.07 -0.89 -17.30
CA TYR A 135 -10.94 -2.32 -17.01
C TYR A 135 -11.59 -3.10 -18.13
N GLU A 136 -10.81 -3.93 -18.81
CA GLU A 136 -11.27 -4.78 -19.89
C GLU A 136 -11.43 -6.21 -19.40
N VAL A 137 -12.58 -6.82 -19.69
CA VAL A 137 -12.79 -8.26 -19.49
C VAL A 137 -12.39 -8.95 -20.78
N HIS A 138 -11.36 -9.77 -20.71
CA HIS A 138 -10.82 -10.58 -21.79
C HIS A 138 -11.25 -12.02 -21.60
N VAL A 139 -11.52 -12.70 -22.71
CA VAL A 139 -11.85 -14.13 -22.71
C VAL A 139 -11.02 -14.83 -23.77
N ASP A 140 -10.63 -16.07 -23.49
CA ASP A 140 -9.93 -16.92 -24.45
C ASP A 140 -10.78 -17.10 -25.73
N GLN A 141 -10.11 -16.99 -26.89
CA GLN A 141 -10.78 -16.99 -28.19
C GLN A 141 -11.65 -18.23 -28.44
N ALA A 142 -11.29 -19.39 -27.86
CA ALA A 142 -12.03 -20.64 -27.98
C ALA A 142 -13.48 -20.56 -27.43
N VAL A 143 -13.73 -19.70 -26.44
CA VAL A 143 -15.04 -19.56 -25.78
C VAL A 143 -15.63 -18.15 -25.95
N ALA A 144 -14.99 -17.29 -26.75
CA ALA A 144 -15.42 -15.91 -26.98
C ALA A 144 -16.86 -15.80 -27.55
N ALA A 145 -17.24 -16.68 -28.48
CA ALA A 145 -18.59 -16.71 -29.05
C ALA A 145 -19.66 -17.06 -27.99
N GLN A 146 -19.31 -17.93 -27.04
CA GLN A 146 -20.19 -18.27 -25.91
C GLN A 146 -20.28 -17.11 -24.92
N ALA A 147 -19.16 -16.43 -24.66
CA ALA A 147 -19.09 -15.31 -23.72
C ALA A 147 -19.85 -14.06 -24.22
N ALA A 148 -19.97 -13.86 -25.54
CA ALA A 148 -20.67 -12.72 -26.13
C ALA A 148 -22.13 -12.56 -25.66
N ARG A 149 -22.77 -13.65 -25.19
CA ARG A 149 -24.15 -13.62 -24.67
C ARG A 149 -24.34 -12.82 -23.37
N TYR A 150 -23.25 -12.52 -22.65
CA TYR A 150 -23.30 -11.84 -21.34
C TYR A 150 -23.16 -10.32 -21.42
N VAL A 151 -22.88 -9.79 -22.62
CA VAL A 151 -22.62 -8.37 -22.88
C VAL A 151 -23.83 -7.66 -23.52
N LEU A 152 -24.75 -8.44 -24.10
CA LEU A 152 -26.04 -7.97 -24.63
C LEU A 152 -27.07 -7.82 -23.51
#